data_AF-A0AAU7QQP9-F1
#
_entry.id   AF-A0AAU7QQP9-F1
#
_cell.length_a   1.000
_cell.length_b   1.000
_cell.length_c   1.000
_cell.angle_alpha   90.00
_cell.angle_beta   90.00
_cell.angle_gamma   90.00
#
_symmetry.space_group_name_H-M   'P 1'
#
loop_
_entity.id
_entity.type
_entity.pdbx_description
1 polymer ?
#
loop_
_entity_poly.entity_id
_entity_poly.type
_entity_poly.pdbx_seq_one_letter_code
_entity_poly.pdbx_strand_id
1 'polypeptide(L)' 'MFNIFSKKKKQEIIYIKNLKINKKNILKKIKNNYNKKIKKINVLLDKKRKKKKIYIFFKDEIKKI' A
#
# COMPACT_ATOMS: atom_id res chain seq x y z
N MET A 1 -25.07 25.25 -5.87
CA MET A 1 -24.09 24.56 -6.74
C MET A 1 -23.40 23.47 -5.91
N PHE A 2 -23.47 22.19 -6.29
CA PHE A 2 -22.94 21.09 -5.47
C PHE A 2 -21.44 20.86 -5.70
N ASN A 3 -20.62 20.98 -4.65
CA ASN A 3 -19.20 20.62 -4.69
C ASN A 3 -19.05 19.10 -4.59
N ILE A 4 -18.62 18.46 -5.69
CA ILE A 4 -18.23 17.05 -5.70
C ILE A 4 -16.80 16.95 -5.16
N PHE A 5 -16.62 16.50 -3.91
CA PHE A 5 -15.31 16.15 -3.37
C PHE A 5 -15.06 14.65 -3.51
N SER A 6 -14.10 14.26 -4.36
CA SER A 6 -13.58 12.90 -4.35
C SER A 6 -12.46 12.79 -3.31
N LYS A 7 -12.64 11.94 -2.30
CA LYS A 7 -11.60 11.62 -1.32
C LYS A 7 -10.59 10.70 -2.01
N LYS A 8 -9.56 11.27 -2.65
CA LYS A 8 -8.41 10.52 -3.19
C LYS A 8 -7.91 9.56 -2.09
N LYS A 9 -8.09 8.24 -2.26
CA LYS A 9 -7.52 7.24 -1.35
C LYS A 9 -6.00 7.23 -1.53
N LYS A 10 -5.27 7.88 -0.61
CA LYS A 10 -3.80 7.95 -0.58
C LYS A 10 -3.11 6.62 -0.27
N GLN A 11 -3.88 5.59 0.08
CA GLN A 11 -3.39 4.37 0.71
C GLN A 11 -4.18 3.14 0.26
N GLU A 12 -3.47 2.03 0.11
CA GLU A 12 -4.01 0.69 -0.16
C GLU A 12 -3.52 -0.31 0.89
N ILE A 13 -4.36 -1.32 1.18
CA ILE A 13 -4.09 -2.33 2.22
C ILE A 13 -4.22 -3.72 1.62
N ILE A 14 -3.17 -4.53 1.74
CA ILE A 14 -3.10 -5.91 1.25
C ILE A 14 -2.91 -6.87 2.43
N TYR A 15 -3.55 -8.04 2.38
CA TYR A 15 -3.36 -9.11 3.36
C TYR A 15 -2.74 -10.34 2.70
N ILE A 16 -1.64 -10.85 3.26
CA ILE A 16 -0.95 -12.05 2.79
C ILE A 16 -1.03 -13.15 3.86
N LYS A 17 -1.57 -14.32 3.50
CA LYS A 17 -1.60 -15.51 4.38
C LYS A 17 -0.21 -16.10 4.64
N ASN A 18 0.69 -16.01 3.67
CA ASN A 18 2.03 -16.58 3.80
C ASN A 18 2.88 -15.76 4.79
N LEU A 19 3.00 -16.27 6.02
CA LEU A 19 3.78 -15.63 7.08
C LEU A 19 5.30 -15.76 6.88
N LYS A 20 5.78 -16.78 6.16
CA LYS A 20 7.21 -17.03 5.93
C LYS A 20 7.85 -16.06 4.93
N ILE A 21 7.04 -15.35 4.14
CA ILE A 21 7.58 -14.47 3.09
C ILE A 21 8.36 -13.28 3.70
N ASN A 22 9.60 -13.11 3.27
CA ASN A 22 10.49 -12.08 3.81
C ASN A 22 10.05 -10.68 3.36
N LYS A 23 10.26 -9.67 4.22
CA LYS A 23 9.94 -8.26 3.96
C LYS A 23 10.60 -7.76 2.66
N LYS A 24 11.86 -8.14 2.39
CA LYS A 24 12.56 -7.78 1.14
C LYS A 24 11.81 -8.26 -0.12
N ASN A 25 11.33 -9.51 -0.12
CA ASN A 25 10.58 -10.06 -1.26
C ASN A 25 9.22 -9.40 -1.44
N ILE A 26 8.52 -9.09 -0.34
CA ILE A 26 7.26 -8.34 -0.38
C ILE A 26 7.50 -6.97 -1.04
N LEU A 27 8.53 -6.24 -0.59
CA LEU A 27 8.86 -4.91 -1.11
C LEU A 27 9.21 -4.96 -2.60
N LYS A 28 10.00 -5.96 -3.04
CA LYS A 28 10.36 -6.13 -4.45
C LYS A 28 9.12 -6.39 -5.32
N LYS A 29 8.22 -7.29 -4.90
CA LYS A 29 6.97 -7.58 -5.64
C LYS A 29 6.05 -6.36 -5.73
N ILE A 30 5.87 -5.63 -4.62
CA ILE A 30 5.00 -4.44 -4.62
C ILE A 30 5.60 -3.33 -5.50
N LYS A 31 6.92 -3.08 -5.42
CA LYS A 31 7.58 -2.10 -6.28
C LYS A 31 7.45 -2.43 -7.77
N ASN A 32 7.56 -3.72 -8.12
CA ASN A 32 7.38 -4.17 -9.51
C ASN A 32 5.95 -4.00 -9.99
N ASN A 33 4.94 -4.28 -9.16
CA ASN A 33 3.54 -4.18 -9.55
C ASN A 33 3.01 -2.73 -9.61
N TYR A 34 3.43 -1.87 -8.68
CA TYR A 34 2.87 -0.51 -8.54
C TYR A 34 3.80 0.60 -9.07
N ASN A 35 4.89 0.24 -9.77
CA ASN A 35 5.89 1.18 -10.33
C ASN A 35 6.44 2.21 -9.31
N LYS A 36 7.12 3.27 -9.80
CA LYS A 36 7.73 4.35 -8.99
C LYS A 36 6.75 5.21 -8.17
N LYS A 37 5.45 4.90 -8.17
CA LYS A 37 4.39 5.68 -7.50
C LYS A 37 4.27 5.42 -5.99
N ILE A 38 5.18 4.65 -5.38
CA ILE A 38 5.11 4.31 -3.96
C ILE A 38 5.93 5.31 -3.12
N LYS A 39 5.32 5.87 -2.08
CA LYS A 39 5.96 6.72 -1.07
C LYS A 39 6.51 5.90 0.10
N LYS A 40 5.70 5.01 0.65
CA LYS A 40 6.05 4.22 1.84
C LYS A 40 5.31 2.89 1.84
N ILE A 41 5.94 1.83 2.33
CA ILE A 41 5.30 0.54 2.57
C ILE A 41 5.54 0.13 4.02
N ASN A 42 4.47 -0.15 4.75
CA ASN A 42 4.54 -0.72 6.10
C ASN A 42 4.02 -2.15 6.06
N VAL A 43 4.68 -3.06 6.78
CA VAL A 43 4.27 -4.46 6.91
C VAL A 43 4.12 -4.77 8.39
N LEU A 44 2.95 -5.24 8.79
CA LEU A 44 2.62 -5.65 10.15
C LEU A 44 2.18 -7.11 10.16
N LEU A 45 2.43 -7.82 11.26
CA LEU A 45 1.86 -9.14 11.49
C LEU A 45 0.50 -8.98 12.21
N ASP A 46 -0.58 -9.39 11.55
CA ASP A 46 -1.90 -9.47 12.13
C ASP A 46 -2.05 -10.83 12.83
N LYS A 47 -1.85 -10.84 14.16
CA LYS A 47 -1.93 -12.04 15.00
C LYS A 47 -3.32 -12.67 14.99
N LYS A 48 -4.39 -11.85 14.95
CA LYS A 48 -5.78 -12.34 14.98
C LYS A 48 -6.11 -13.12 13.71
N ARG A 49 -5.69 -12.60 12.56
CA ARG A 49 -5.98 -13.22 11.26
C ARG A 49 -4.92 -14.24 10.82
N LYS A 50 -3.81 -14.37 11.55
CA LYS A 50 -2.61 -15.13 11.15
C LYS A 50 -2.15 -14.73 9.73
N LYS A 51 -2.17 -13.42 9.42
CA LYS A 51 -1.77 -12.86 8.12
C LYS A 51 -0.76 -11.72 8.30
N LYS A 52 0.02 -11.44 7.27
CA LYS A 52 0.74 -10.17 7.16
C LYS A 52 -0.17 -9.12 6.55
N LYS A 53 -0.30 -7.97 7.21
CA LYS A 53 -1.03 -6.80 6.74
C LYS A 53 -0.04 -5.79 6.20
N ILE A 54 -0.24 -5.37 4.96
CA ILE A 54 0.66 -4.48 4.24
C ILE A 54 -0.09 -3.21 3.91
N TYR A 55 0.49 -2.08 4.27
CA TYR A 55 -0.02 -0.77 3.94
C TYR A 55 0.89 -0.15 2.89
N ILE A 56 0.32 0.23 1.76
CA ILE A 56 1.02 0.88 0.67
C ILE A 56 0.53 2.32 0.62
N PHE A 57 1.45 3.26 0.79
CA PHE A 57 1.20 4.69 0.63
C PHE A 57 1.78 5.10 -0.71
N PHE A 58 0.93 5.65 -1.57
CA PHE A 58 1.37 6.15 -2.87
C PHE A 58 1.92 7.57 -2.73
N LYS A 59 2.85 7.94 -3.61
CA LYS A 59 3.21 9.34 -3.83
C LYS A 59 1.97 9.98 -4.41
N ASP A 60 1.51 11.06 -3.79
CA ASP A 60 0.50 11.90 -4.41
C ASP A 60 1.11 12.39 -5.75
N GLU A 61 0.56 11.98 -6.89
CA GLU A 61 0.79 12.68 -8.16
C GLU A 61 0.09 14.03 -8.03
N ILE A 62 0.73 14.97 -7.33
CA ILE A 62 0.43 16.39 -7.49
C ILE A 62 0.98 16.75 -8.86
N LYS A 63 0.13 16.66 -9.89
CA LYS A 63 0.30 17.45 -11.11
C LYS A 63 -0.34 18.81 -10.84
N LYS A 64 0.54 19.82 -10.81
CA LYS A 64 0.35 21.28 -10.73
C LYS A 64 -1.09 21.81 -10.74
N ILE A 65 -1.41 22.60 -9.72
CA ILE A 65 -2.09 23.88 -9.89
C ILE A 65 -1.16 24.92 -9.27
#